data_AF-A0A839YR16-F1
#
_entry.id   AF-A0A839YR16-F1
#
_cell.length_a   1.000
_cell.length_b   1.000
_cell.length_c   1.000
_cell.angle_alpha   90.00
_cell.angle_beta   90.00
_cell.angle_gamma   90.00
#
_symmetry.space_group_name_H-M   'P 1'
#
loop_
_entity.id
_entity.type
_entity.pdbx_description
1 polymer ?
#
loop_
_entity_poly.entity_id
_entity_poly.type
_entity_poly.pdbx_seq_one_letter_code
_entity_poly.pdbx_strand_id
1 'polypeptide(L)'
;MEWRHYEVRQSDDCEIQAQDGTSVVRYLMGIVETGKQRVFAGHFVRLLLTDRDPITGEDEHSLRAALWRLARNIKPLGLTLNCVGLCGEFSESGLSVDTGWGYWGPHSEPMHMMDPVPADEGRNLDDSIREAVDGMRIGINITLEPAPRQSAREAPRKAARGRAAPP
;
A
#
# COMPACT_ATOMS: atom_id res chain seq x y z
N MET A 1 -23.71 -23.16 -26.64
CA MET A 1 -22.90 -22.00 -27.07
C MET A 1 -22.36 -21.35 -25.82
N GLU A 2 -21.05 -21.16 -25.74
CA GLU A 2 -20.43 -20.36 -24.68
C GLU A 2 -20.85 -18.89 -24.89
N TRP A 3 -21.71 -18.43 -24.00
CA TRP A 3 -22.31 -17.09 -23.96
C TRP A 3 -21.35 -16.01 -23.45
N ARG A 4 -20.19 -16.41 -22.93
CA ARG A 4 -19.19 -15.53 -22.30
C ARG A 4 -17.94 -15.42 -23.16
N HIS A 5 -17.47 -14.20 -23.35
CA HIS A 5 -16.25 -13.87 -24.08
C HIS A 5 -15.29 -13.17 -23.13
N TYR A 6 -14.07 -13.67 -23.01
CA TYR A 6 -13.04 -13.09 -22.14
C TYR A 6 -12.08 -12.26 -23.00
N GLU A 7 -12.08 -10.95 -22.82
CA GLU A 7 -11.12 -10.05 -23.44
C GLU A 7 -9.95 -9.85 -22.48
N VAL A 8 -8.79 -10.40 -22.83
CA VAL A 8 -7.56 -10.20 -22.07
C VAL A 8 -7.04 -8.79 -22.36
N ARG A 9 -6.92 -7.97 -21.32
CA ARG A 9 -6.36 -6.62 -21.40
C ARG A 9 -4.91 -6.58 -20.92
N GLN A 10 -4.56 -7.46 -19.99
CA GLN A 10 -3.21 -7.57 -19.46
C GLN A 10 -2.86 -9.01 -19.13
N SER A 11 -1.57 -9.31 -19.25
CA SER A 11 -0.98 -10.59 -18.90
C SER A 11 0.46 -10.36 -18.48
N ASP A 12 0.85 -10.99 -17.39
CA ASP A 12 2.23 -11.02 -16.92
C ASP A 12 2.42 -12.24 -16.02
N ASP A 13 3.60 -12.38 -15.43
CA ASP A 13 3.90 -13.39 -14.43
C ASP A 13 3.62 -12.87 -13.00
N CYS A 14 3.25 -13.78 -12.10
CA CYS A 14 3.08 -13.49 -10.68
C CYS A 14 3.54 -14.65 -9.81
N GLU A 15 3.91 -14.35 -8.57
CA GLU A 15 4.30 -15.35 -7.59
C GLU A 15 3.08 -15.91 -6.84
N ILE A 16 3.03 -17.23 -6.75
CA ILE A 16 2.13 -17.95 -5.86
C ILE A 16 2.95 -18.75 -4.84
N GLN A 17 2.45 -18.78 -3.60
CA GLN A 17 3.00 -19.61 -2.54
C GLN A 17 2.23 -20.93 -2.49
N ALA A 18 2.96 -22.04 -2.61
CA ALA A 18 2.48 -23.40 -2.45
C ALA A 18 3.14 -24.06 -1.22
N GLN A 19 2.73 -25.29 -0.89
CA GLN A 19 3.31 -26.00 0.28
C GLN A 19 4.79 -26.37 0.09
N ASP A 20 5.22 -26.55 -1.16
CA ASP A 20 6.57 -26.95 -1.57
C ASP A 20 7.48 -25.74 -1.89
N GLY A 21 6.94 -24.53 -1.92
CA GLY A 21 7.70 -23.29 -2.09
C GLY A 21 6.95 -22.24 -2.91
N THR A 22 7.71 -21.26 -3.39
CA THR A 22 7.21 -20.21 -4.28
C THR A 22 7.31 -20.66 -5.73
N SER A 23 6.25 -20.48 -6.50
CA SER A 23 6.21 -20.75 -7.93
C SER A 23 5.80 -19.49 -8.70
N VAL A 24 6.40 -19.29 -9.87
CA VAL A 24 6.00 -18.24 -10.80
C VAL A 24 4.99 -18.82 -11.79
N VAL A 25 3.85 -18.16 -11.93
CA VAL A 25 2.77 -18.56 -12.84
C VAL A 25 2.30 -17.37 -13.64
N ARG A 26 1.79 -17.62 -14.83
CA ARG A 26 1.24 -16.57 -15.68
C ARG A 26 -0.18 -16.22 -15.27
N TYR A 27 -0.49 -14.93 -15.18
CA TYR A 27 -1.85 -14.45 -15.02
C TYR A 27 -2.38 -13.77 -16.29
N LEU A 28 -3.70 -13.78 -16.41
CA LEU A 28 -4.47 -13.01 -17.37
C LEU A 28 -5.50 -12.18 -16.60
N MET A 29 -5.75 -10.96 -17.04
CA MET A 29 -6.83 -10.14 -16.51
C MET A 29 -7.47 -9.29 -17.59
N GLY A 30 -8.72 -8.93 -17.36
CA GLY A 30 -9.48 -8.11 -18.31
C GLY A 30 -10.97 -8.16 -18.03
N ILE A 31 -11.76 -8.07 -19.09
CA ILE A 31 -13.22 -7.98 -19.00
C ILE A 31 -13.91 -9.24 -19.55
N VAL A 32 -15.11 -9.47 -19.04
CA VAL A 32 -16.03 -10.49 -19.53
C VAL A 32 -17.15 -9.79 -20.29
N GLU A 33 -17.41 -10.22 -21.50
CA GLU A 33 -18.51 -9.76 -22.33
C GLU A 33 -19.51 -10.89 -22.60
N THR A 34 -20.75 -10.55 -22.95
CA THR A 34 -21.80 -11.53 -23.28
C THR A 34 -22.36 -11.39 -24.68
N GLY A 35 -22.70 -12.54 -25.29
CA GLY A 35 -23.55 -12.66 -26.47
C GLY A 35 -22.99 -12.13 -27.80
N LYS A 36 -23.87 -11.91 -28.79
CA LYS A 36 -23.51 -11.38 -30.13
C LYS A 36 -23.19 -9.88 -30.14
N GLN A 37 -23.60 -9.14 -29.09
CA GLN A 37 -23.48 -7.68 -29.01
C GLN A 37 -22.42 -7.20 -28.01
N ARG A 38 -21.57 -8.09 -27.48
CA ARG A 38 -20.45 -7.75 -26.57
C ARG A 38 -20.84 -6.79 -25.45
N VAL A 39 -21.88 -7.14 -24.70
CA VAL A 39 -22.29 -6.35 -23.54
C VAL A 39 -21.36 -6.68 -22.37
N PHE A 40 -20.76 -5.66 -21.77
CA PHE A 40 -19.93 -5.79 -20.57
C PHE A 40 -20.70 -6.54 -19.47
N ALA A 41 -20.07 -7.57 -18.92
CA ALA A 41 -20.63 -8.46 -17.90
C ALA A 41 -19.75 -8.56 -16.65
N GLY A 42 -18.57 -7.96 -16.65
CA GLY A 42 -17.71 -7.89 -15.47
C GLY A 42 -16.22 -7.97 -15.80
N HIS A 43 -15.45 -8.27 -14.76
CA HIS A 43 -14.01 -8.40 -14.76
C HIS A 43 -13.60 -9.84 -14.46
N PHE A 44 -12.41 -10.21 -14.91
CA PHE A 44 -11.80 -11.47 -14.53
C PHE A 44 -10.31 -11.31 -14.22
N VAL A 45 -9.83 -12.19 -13.32
CA VAL A 45 -8.42 -12.49 -13.12
C VAL A 45 -8.27 -14.00 -13.16
N ARG A 46 -7.33 -14.51 -13.96
CA ARG A 46 -7.13 -15.94 -14.22
C ARG A 46 -5.66 -16.31 -14.05
N LEU A 47 -5.40 -17.42 -13.37
CA LEU A 47 -4.08 -18.04 -13.31
C LEU A 47 -3.98 -19.20 -14.28
N LEU A 48 -2.86 -19.28 -14.99
CA LEU A 48 -2.49 -20.37 -15.88
C LEU A 48 -1.49 -21.26 -15.16
N LEU A 49 -1.96 -22.38 -14.61
CA LEU A 49 -1.13 -23.37 -13.93
C LEU A 49 -0.66 -24.42 -14.95
N THR A 50 0.60 -24.83 -14.90
CA THR A 50 1.21 -25.74 -15.90
C THR A 50 0.47 -27.08 -16.02
N ASP A 51 0.02 -27.64 -14.89
CA ASP A 51 -0.52 -29.01 -14.82
C ASP A 51 -2.02 -29.04 -14.45
N ARG A 52 -2.73 -27.92 -14.56
CA ARG A 52 -4.14 -27.80 -14.15
C ARG A 52 -4.93 -26.89 -15.06
N ASP A 53 -6.25 -27.05 -15.03
CA ASP A 53 -7.14 -26.12 -15.68
C ASP A 53 -6.95 -24.70 -15.12
N PRO A 54 -7.07 -23.66 -15.97
CA PRO A 54 -6.97 -22.29 -15.51
C PRO A 54 -8.02 -21.96 -14.46
N ILE A 55 -7.58 -21.31 -13.38
CA ILE A 55 -8.47 -20.92 -12.28
C ILE A 55 -8.81 -19.45 -12.46
N THR A 56 -10.10 -19.14 -12.47
CA THR A 56 -10.59 -17.77 -12.73
C THR A 56 -11.37 -17.25 -11.52
N GLY A 57 -11.11 -16.02 -11.12
CA GLY A 57 -11.99 -15.20 -10.29
C GLY A 57 -12.69 -14.16 -11.16
N GLU A 58 -13.98 -13.94 -10.90
CA GLU A 58 -14.80 -12.99 -11.65
C GLU A 58 -15.66 -12.13 -10.71
N ASP A 59 -15.86 -10.89 -11.10
CA ASP A 59 -16.74 -9.97 -10.40
C ASP A 59 -17.35 -8.95 -11.37
N GLU A 60 -18.61 -8.59 -11.17
CA GLU A 60 -19.35 -7.69 -12.06
C GLU A 60 -18.90 -6.23 -11.93
N HIS A 61 -18.29 -5.85 -10.80
CA HIS A 61 -18.12 -4.46 -10.41
C HIS A 61 -16.67 -4.01 -10.39
N SER A 62 -15.73 -4.88 -10.01
CA SER A 62 -14.33 -4.46 -9.92
C SER A 62 -13.33 -5.58 -10.16
N LEU A 63 -12.22 -5.19 -10.76
CA LEU A 63 -11.08 -6.06 -11.00
C LEU A 63 -10.45 -6.56 -9.68
N ARG A 64 -10.41 -5.71 -8.65
CA ARG A 64 -9.98 -6.09 -7.30
C ARG A 64 -10.88 -7.15 -6.67
N ALA A 65 -12.21 -7.03 -6.79
CA ALA A 65 -13.11 -8.07 -6.28
C ALA A 65 -12.95 -9.40 -7.04
N ALA A 66 -12.69 -9.36 -8.35
CA ALA A 66 -12.34 -10.54 -9.13
C ALA A 66 -11.04 -11.19 -8.62
N LEU A 67 -10.02 -10.40 -8.29
CA LEU A 67 -8.77 -10.85 -7.65
C LEU A 67 -9.03 -11.54 -6.29
N TRP A 68 -9.84 -10.94 -5.42
CA TRP A 68 -10.23 -11.55 -4.14
C TRP A 68 -11.00 -12.86 -4.35
N ARG A 69 -11.82 -12.96 -5.40
CA ARG A 69 -12.50 -14.21 -5.74
C ARG A 69 -11.53 -15.27 -6.23
N LEU A 70 -10.54 -14.90 -7.05
CA LEU A 70 -9.47 -15.79 -7.48
C LEU A 70 -8.69 -16.33 -6.26
N ALA A 71 -8.28 -15.45 -5.35
CA ALA A 71 -7.57 -15.82 -4.12
C ALA A 71 -8.37 -16.84 -3.28
N ARG A 72 -9.70 -16.66 -3.17
CA ARG A 72 -10.57 -17.64 -2.52
C ARG A 72 -10.67 -18.96 -3.27
N ASN A 73 -10.66 -18.94 -4.60
CA ASN A 73 -10.77 -20.14 -5.43
C ASN A 73 -9.50 -21.01 -5.39
N ILE A 74 -8.32 -20.41 -5.22
CA ILE A 74 -7.05 -21.15 -5.16
C ILE A 74 -6.70 -21.65 -3.75
N LYS A 75 -7.27 -21.04 -2.70
CA LYS A 75 -6.98 -21.40 -1.30
C LYS A 75 -7.22 -22.89 -0.97
N PRO A 76 -8.31 -23.55 -1.42
CA PRO A 76 -8.51 -24.99 -1.19
C PRO A 76 -7.44 -25.89 -1.81
N LEU A 77 -6.67 -25.38 -2.77
CA LEU A 77 -5.58 -26.10 -3.43
C LEU A 77 -4.25 -25.98 -2.66
N GLY A 78 -4.25 -25.32 -1.50
CA GLY A 78 -3.04 -25.02 -0.76
C GLY A 78 -2.19 -23.92 -1.40
N LEU A 79 -2.76 -23.14 -2.31
CA LEU A 79 -2.10 -22.04 -3.00
C LEU A 79 -2.52 -20.70 -2.40
N THR A 80 -1.58 -19.77 -2.30
CA THR A 80 -1.81 -18.40 -1.85
C THR A 80 -1.20 -17.43 -2.85
N LEU A 81 -1.94 -16.39 -3.21
CA LEU A 81 -1.43 -15.30 -4.04
C LEU A 81 -0.86 -14.22 -3.13
N ASN A 82 0.40 -13.83 -3.34
CA ASN A 82 1.06 -12.78 -2.57
C ASN A 82 1.19 -11.51 -3.42
N CYS A 83 0.16 -10.66 -3.40
CA CYS A 83 0.17 -9.42 -4.16
C CYS A 83 -0.50 -8.27 -3.40
N VAL A 84 -0.11 -7.04 -3.73
CA VAL A 84 -0.59 -5.81 -3.05
C VAL A 84 -2.10 -5.63 -3.19
N GLY A 85 -2.73 -6.10 -4.27
CA GLY A 85 -4.18 -5.97 -4.48
C GLY A 85 -5.04 -6.65 -3.42
N LEU A 86 -4.48 -7.64 -2.73
CA LEU A 86 -5.11 -8.36 -1.61
C LEU A 86 -4.83 -7.72 -0.24
N CYS A 87 -3.96 -6.71 -0.17
CA CYS A 87 -3.75 -5.94 1.06
C CYS A 87 -4.94 -5.01 1.30
N GLY A 88 -5.33 -4.85 2.57
CA GLY A 88 -6.42 -3.93 2.96
C GLY A 88 -6.12 -2.47 2.63
N GLU A 89 -4.84 -2.09 2.64
CA GLU A 89 -4.34 -0.73 2.40
C GLU A 89 -4.20 -0.38 0.92
N PHE A 90 -4.39 -1.34 0.01
CA PHE A 90 -4.39 -1.04 -1.42
C PHE A 90 -5.66 -0.27 -1.80
N SER A 91 -5.48 0.78 -2.57
CA SER A 91 -6.55 1.60 -3.12
C SER A 91 -6.33 1.75 -4.62
N GLU A 92 -7.30 1.32 -5.41
CA GLU A 92 -7.27 1.50 -6.86
C GLU A 92 -7.42 3.00 -7.17
N SER A 93 -6.59 3.53 -8.06
CA SER A 93 -6.66 4.94 -8.40
C SER A 93 -7.90 5.21 -9.27
N GLY A 94 -8.59 6.31 -9.00
CA GLY A 94 -9.77 6.72 -9.79
C GLY A 94 -9.46 6.99 -11.27
N LEU A 95 -8.18 7.19 -11.62
CA LEU A 95 -7.72 7.33 -13.01
C LEU A 95 -7.40 6.00 -13.69
N SER A 96 -7.29 4.92 -12.91
CA SER A 96 -6.83 3.60 -13.34
C SER A 96 -7.87 2.52 -13.10
N VAL A 97 -9.13 2.90 -12.84
CA VAL A 97 -10.27 1.99 -12.71
C VAL A 97 -10.23 0.98 -13.87
N ASP A 98 -10.23 -0.30 -13.53
CA ASP A 98 -10.21 -1.45 -14.44
C ASP A 98 -8.87 -1.71 -15.15
N THR A 99 -7.78 -1.07 -14.69
CA THR A 99 -6.40 -1.37 -15.13
C THR A 99 -5.58 -2.08 -14.07
N GLY A 100 -6.06 -2.12 -12.82
CA GLY A 100 -5.37 -2.76 -11.70
C GLY A 100 -4.26 -1.91 -11.07
N TRP A 101 -4.01 -0.69 -11.56
CA TRP A 101 -3.05 0.23 -10.92
C TRP A 101 -3.67 0.97 -9.75
N GLY A 102 -2.88 1.22 -8.72
CA GLY A 102 -3.33 1.92 -7.51
C GLY A 102 -2.17 2.35 -6.64
N TYR A 103 -2.48 2.62 -5.38
CA TYR A 103 -1.52 2.98 -4.35
C TYR A 103 -1.68 2.01 -3.17
N TRP A 104 -0.58 1.74 -2.47
CA TRP A 104 -0.57 0.86 -1.31
C TRP A 104 0.05 1.58 -0.10
N GLY A 105 -0.75 1.75 0.96
CA GLY A 105 -0.28 2.29 2.24
C GLY A 105 0.47 3.63 2.10
N PRO A 106 1.67 3.78 2.69
CA PRO A 106 2.47 5.02 2.60
C PRO A 106 3.32 5.11 1.33
N HIS A 107 3.17 4.21 0.34
CA HIS A 107 3.90 4.32 -0.92
C HIS A 107 3.30 5.43 -1.79
N SER A 108 4.17 6.34 -2.24
CA SER A 108 3.83 7.41 -3.18
C SER A 108 3.86 6.97 -4.63
N GLU A 109 4.52 5.85 -4.92
CA GLU A 109 4.64 5.31 -6.27
C GLU A 109 3.42 4.44 -6.62
N PRO A 110 2.89 4.56 -7.85
CA PRO A 110 1.81 3.70 -8.30
C PRO A 110 2.30 2.26 -8.42
N MET A 111 1.50 1.33 -7.91
CA MET A 111 1.77 -0.10 -7.95
C MET A 111 0.64 -0.81 -8.70
N HIS A 112 0.98 -1.87 -9.41
CA HIS A 112 0.00 -2.74 -10.01
C HIS A 112 -0.51 -3.75 -8.96
N MET A 113 -1.81 -4.08 -8.97
CA MET A 113 -2.43 -4.92 -7.95
C MET A 113 -1.87 -6.36 -7.88
N MET A 114 -1.18 -6.81 -8.94
CA MET A 114 -0.50 -8.10 -9.01
C MET A 114 0.96 -8.04 -8.55
N ASP A 115 1.51 -6.85 -8.28
CA ASP A 115 2.87 -6.69 -7.79
C ASP A 115 3.02 -7.36 -6.42
N PRO A 116 4.20 -7.91 -6.10
CA PRO A 116 4.46 -8.49 -4.80
C PRO A 116 4.27 -7.44 -3.71
N VAL A 117 3.78 -7.87 -2.55
CA VAL A 117 3.75 -7.00 -1.38
C VAL A 117 5.19 -6.61 -1.04
N PRO A 118 5.54 -5.31 -1.06
CA PRO A 118 6.88 -4.88 -0.69
C PRO A 118 7.21 -5.45 0.69
N ALA A 119 8.44 -5.95 0.84
CA ALA A 119 8.93 -6.26 2.16
C ALA A 119 8.78 -4.99 3.00
N ASP A 120 8.30 -5.14 4.23
CA ASP A 120 8.29 -4.07 5.22
C ASP A 120 9.76 -3.81 5.61
N GLU A 121 10.50 -3.22 4.68
CA GLU A 121 11.81 -2.63 4.92
C GLU A 121 11.51 -1.41 5.77
N GLY A 122 11.28 -1.66 7.07
CA GLY A 122 10.71 -0.72 8.03
C GLY A 122 11.15 0.68 7.68
N ARG A 123 10.26 1.41 7.01
CA ARG A 123 10.56 2.77 6.59
C ARG A 123 10.69 3.53 7.89
N ASN A 124 11.94 3.72 8.29
CA ASN A 124 12.28 4.46 9.47
C ASN A 124 11.66 5.82 9.22
N LEU A 125 10.60 6.14 9.96
CA LEU A 125 9.80 7.35 9.74
C LEU A 125 10.70 8.59 9.65
N ASP A 126 11.85 8.53 10.32
CA ASP A 126 12.97 9.48 10.24
C ASP A 126 13.54 9.72 8.84
N ASP A 127 13.66 8.70 7.99
CA ASP A 127 14.21 8.85 6.64
C ASP A 127 13.19 9.49 5.69
N SER A 128 11.90 9.14 5.83
CA SER A 128 10.82 9.82 5.10
C SER A 128 10.60 11.26 5.59
N ILE A 129 10.79 11.54 6.89
CA ILE A 129 10.78 12.92 7.42
C ILE A 129 12.00 13.68 6.89
N ARG A 130 13.20 13.09 6.87
CA ARG A 130 14.40 13.76 6.35
C ARG A 130 14.30 14.09 4.87
N GLU A 131 13.79 13.18 4.04
CA GLU A 131 13.59 13.43 2.62
C GLU A 131 12.57 14.55 2.38
N ALA A 132 11.47 14.57 3.13
CA ALA A 132 10.49 15.66 3.09
C ALA A 132 11.06 17.00 3.57
N VAL A 133 11.90 17.00 4.61
CA VAL A 133 12.56 18.20 5.16
C VAL A 133 13.64 18.73 4.22
N ASP A 134 14.40 17.86 3.56
CA ASP A 134 15.40 18.27 2.56
C ASP A 134 14.74 18.82 1.28
N GLY A 135 13.57 18.30 0.90
CA GLY A 135 12.72 18.91 -0.13
C GLY A 135 12.17 20.30 0.25
N MET A 136 11.90 20.55 1.54
CA MET A 136 11.44 21.85 2.05
C MET A 136 12.56 22.88 2.24
N ARG A 137 13.83 22.48 2.22
CA ARG A 137 14.98 23.40 2.39
C ARG A 137 15.25 24.31 1.19
N ILE A 138 14.59 24.09 0.05
CA ILE A 138 14.59 25.03 -1.07
C ILE A 138 13.57 26.14 -0.78
N GLY A 139 13.89 27.07 0.13
CA GLY A 139 13.05 28.25 0.32
C GLY A 139 13.16 29.07 1.60
N ILE A 140 14.01 28.74 2.58
CA ILE A 140 14.07 29.48 3.85
C ILE A 140 15.47 30.04 4.11
N ASN A 141 15.76 31.20 3.51
CA ASN A 141 16.80 32.11 4.00
C ASN A 141 16.24 32.87 5.21
N ILE A 142 16.39 32.34 6.42
CA ILE A 142 16.21 33.14 7.64
C ILE A 142 17.60 33.37 8.23
N THR A 143 18.12 34.57 8.01
CA THR A 143 19.25 35.10 8.77
C THR A 143 18.77 35.37 10.19
N LEU A 144 19.08 34.49 11.13
CA LEU A 144 18.86 34.75 12.56
C LEU A 144 20.06 35.53 13.09
N GLU A 145 19.87 36.81 13.39
CA GLU A 145 20.84 37.57 14.20
C GLU A 145 20.90 37.01 15.63
N PRO A 146 22.10 36.91 16.24
CA PRO A 146 22.23 36.40 17.59
C PRO A 146 21.71 37.41 18.64
N ALA A 147 20.82 36.93 19.52
CA ALA A 147 20.26 37.71 20.61
C ALA A 147 21.33 38.15 21.64
N PRO A 148 21.23 39.37 22.20
CA PRO A 148 22.19 39.86 23.19
C PRO A 148 22.01 39.17 24.55
N ARG A 149 23.13 38.74 25.14
CA ARG A 149 23.20 38.24 26.52
C ARG A 149 23.28 39.40 27.52
N GLN A 150 22.36 39.48 28.47
CA GLN A 150 22.50 40.20 29.74
C GLN A 150 21.63 39.52 30.80
N SER A 151 21.93 39.42 32.09
CA SER A 151 23.15 39.34 32.91
C SER A 151 22.59 39.07 34.32
N ALA A 152 23.13 38.10 35.06
CA ALA A 152 22.65 37.75 36.39
C ALA A 152 22.81 38.92 37.39
N ARG A 153 21.76 39.22 38.16
CA ARG A 153 21.80 40.03 39.39
C ARG A 153 20.95 39.31 40.44
N GLU A 154 21.61 38.61 41.37
CA GLU A 154 21.93 39.05 42.74
C GLU A 154 20.75 38.94 43.73
N ALA A 155 20.84 37.96 44.63
CA ALA A 155 19.97 37.78 45.78
C ALA A 155 20.47 38.60 46.99
N PRO A 156 19.59 39.01 47.93
CA PRO A 156 20.00 39.34 49.28
C PRO A 156 19.46 38.38 50.36
N ARG A 157 20.22 38.35 51.46
CA ARG A 157 20.27 37.39 52.56
C ARG A 157 19.24 37.65 53.68
N LYS A 158 19.02 36.59 54.47
CA LYS A 158 18.36 36.51 55.80
C LYS A 158 18.72 37.64 56.77
N ALA A 159 17.75 38.04 57.61
CA ALA A 159 18.00 38.56 58.96
C ALA A 159 17.01 37.94 59.97
N ALA A 160 17.54 37.41 61.06
CA ALA A 160 16.84 36.81 62.19
C ALA A 160 16.59 37.83 63.30
N ARG A 161 15.49 37.69 64.07
CA ARG A 161 15.39 38.18 65.46
C ARG A 161 14.44 37.30 66.27
N GLY A 162 14.99 36.65 67.30
CA GLY A 162 14.24 36.15 68.44
C GLY A 162 14.52 36.99 69.68
N ARG A 163 13.62 36.97 70.67
CA ARG A 163 13.90 37.14 72.11
C ARG A 163 12.66 36.78 72.95
N ALA A 164 12.90 36.14 74.08
CA ALA A 164 11.91 35.61 75.03
C ALA A 164 12.05 36.25 76.44
N ALA A 165 10.92 36.24 77.17
CA ALA A 165 10.69 36.20 78.65
C ALA A 165 11.21 37.39 79.52
N PRO A 166 10.93 37.49 80.87
CA PRO A 166 10.17 36.65 81.84
C PRO A 166 9.31 37.52 82.84
N PRO A 167 8.99 37.15 84.11
CA PRO A 167 8.76 35.84 84.77
C PRO A 167 7.28 35.51 85.01
#